data_AF-A0A840SC18-F1
#
_entry.id   AF-A0A840SC18-F1
#
_cell.length_a   1.000
_cell.length_b   1.000
_cell.length_c   1.000
_cell.angle_alpha   90.00
_cell.angle_beta   90.00
_cell.angle_gamma   90.00
#
_symmetry.space_group_name_H-M   'P 1'
#
loop_
_entity.id
_entity.type
_entity.pdbx_description
1 polymer ?
#
loop_
_entity_poly.entity_id
_entity_poly.type
_entity_poly.pdbx_seq_one_letter_code
_entity_poly.pdbx_strand_id
1 'polypeptide(L)'
;MKKITLLFSTALILISTSIFTSCKDTSDETVEIGEITFYPEAGVIDAGTEINFSCETKGVSFYYILDNSRLNVNKYPTSSITTKASSCTITANHTVYVVAQDAAGNLSKRYSASYSISGTENTALYFGNPSNATTDSNAADYLTNYLLEEATYTVSFNNETHNPNWVGWHLCSTDLGSGRYDGDFMQNPKLPDEFYKVRHTDYTNGNFDRGHMCPNADRNSNDEDSKGTFYTTNIVPQTANNNQKVWATLENYERTLVSSGANEAYIFSGPYYKDDLKATDKNGDEVTYLSGKTTPTDGICIKVPTSTWKIIIAFKSGENDRTRITAENTTVIAVKIPNRHNVGSDWKSYICTIDEIEKITGYDFFAALPDTVENALEEKKYSE
;
A
#
# COMPACT_ATOMS: atom_id res chain seq x y z
N MET A 1 15.10 -42.59 25.02
CA MET A 1 16.02 -41.66 24.31
C MET A 1 15.54 -41.62 22.87
N LYS A 2 15.05 -40.53 22.29
CA LYS A 2 15.52 -39.13 22.28
C LYS A 2 14.44 -38.11 22.73
N LYS A 3 14.89 -37.04 23.39
CA LYS A 3 14.22 -35.72 23.56
C LYS A 3 14.12 -35.00 22.21
N ILE A 4 13.22 -34.04 22.00
CA ILE A 4 13.39 -32.56 22.09
C ILE A 4 12.11 -31.96 21.45
N THR A 5 11.54 -30.77 21.69
CA THR A 5 11.28 -29.82 22.81
C THR A 5 10.41 -28.70 22.18
N LEU A 6 9.50 -28.10 22.98
CA LEU A 6 8.51 -27.03 22.71
C LEU A 6 9.04 -25.66 22.21
N LEU A 7 8.15 -24.76 21.69
CA LEU A 7 7.82 -23.39 22.20
C LEU A 7 6.66 -22.72 21.37
N PHE A 8 5.47 -22.37 21.94
CA PHE A 8 4.94 -21.05 22.46
C PHE A 8 4.78 -19.94 21.37
N SER A 9 3.77 -19.06 21.24
CA SER A 9 2.78 -18.41 22.12
C SER A 9 1.76 -17.57 21.28
N THR A 10 0.49 -17.45 21.71
CA THR A 10 -0.50 -16.35 21.52
C THR A 10 -0.68 -15.73 20.11
N ALA A 11 -1.83 -15.84 19.43
CA ALA A 11 -3.09 -15.23 19.83
C ALA A 11 -4.32 -16.09 19.49
N LEU A 12 -5.20 -16.19 20.49
CA LEU A 12 -6.50 -16.82 20.42
C LEU A 12 -7.48 -15.78 19.82
N ILE A 13 -7.83 -15.90 18.54
CA ILE A 13 -9.08 -15.31 18.03
C ILE A 13 -10.03 -16.46 17.74
N LEU A 14 -10.87 -16.74 18.73
CA LEU A 14 -12.08 -17.52 18.58
C LEU A 14 -12.99 -16.84 17.56
N ILE A 15 -13.18 -17.43 16.37
CA ILE A 15 -14.46 -17.33 15.65
C ILE A 15 -14.92 -18.72 15.20
N SER A 16 -15.86 -19.23 15.99
CA SER A 16 -16.82 -20.32 15.77
C SER A 16 -16.33 -21.77 15.90
N THR A 17 -16.39 -22.26 17.14
CA THR A 17 -16.89 -23.60 17.41
C THR A 17 -18.35 -23.69 16.97
N SER A 18 -18.65 -24.48 15.93
CA SER A 18 -19.96 -25.11 15.72
C SER A 18 -19.84 -26.35 14.84
N ILE A 19 -20.31 -27.44 15.43
CA ILE A 19 -20.27 -28.85 15.06
C ILE A 19 -21.53 -29.20 14.20
N PHE A 20 -21.36 -30.10 13.22
CA PHE A 20 -22.32 -30.95 12.45
C PHE A 20 -23.22 -30.48 11.25
N THR A 21 -23.17 -31.35 10.20
CA THR A 21 -24.16 -31.80 9.16
C THR A 21 -24.65 -30.82 8.06
N SER A 22 -24.76 -31.15 6.76
CA SER A 22 -24.88 -32.42 6.01
C SER A 22 -24.44 -32.29 4.53
N CYS A 23 -23.73 -33.28 3.98
CA CYS A 23 -23.84 -33.63 2.55
C CYS A 23 -25.09 -34.51 2.40
N LYS A 24 -25.99 -34.23 1.46
CA LYS A 24 -27.23 -35.01 1.29
C LYS A 24 -26.92 -36.37 0.66
N ASP A 25 -26.94 -37.35 1.54
CA ASP A 25 -27.23 -38.78 1.46
C ASP A 25 -27.92 -39.31 0.18
N THR A 26 -27.25 -40.25 -0.49
CA THR A 26 -27.86 -41.52 -0.96
C THR A 26 -26.99 -42.74 -0.58
N SER A 27 -26.25 -42.65 0.51
CA SER A 27 -25.62 -43.76 1.23
C SER A 27 -25.25 -43.25 2.62
N ASP A 28 -25.84 -43.84 3.66
CA ASP A 28 -25.89 -43.50 5.09
C ASP A 28 -24.54 -43.26 5.85
N GLU A 29 -23.47 -42.83 5.19
CA GLU A 29 -22.23 -42.39 5.86
C GLU A 29 -22.05 -40.88 5.72
N THR A 30 -22.43 -40.13 6.76
CA THR A 30 -22.01 -38.74 6.93
C THR A 30 -20.50 -38.70 7.13
N VAL A 31 -19.77 -38.23 6.12
CA VAL A 31 -18.34 -37.94 6.26
C VAL A 31 -18.18 -36.61 7.00
N GLU A 32 -17.74 -36.68 8.26
CA GLU A 32 -17.39 -35.50 9.03
C GLU A 32 -16.05 -34.95 8.54
N ILE A 33 -16.08 -33.76 7.93
CA ILE A 33 -14.87 -33.05 7.53
C ILE A 33 -14.35 -32.33 8.77
N GLY A 34 -13.15 -32.71 9.22
CA GLY A 34 -12.45 -32.09 10.33
C GLY A 34 -11.98 -30.67 9.99
N GLU A 35 -11.07 -30.15 10.80
CA GLU A 35 -10.53 -28.81 10.59
C GLU A 35 -9.75 -28.74 9.26
N ILE A 36 -9.97 -27.64 8.52
CA ILE A 36 -9.17 -27.30 7.34
C ILE A 36 -8.29 -26.12 7.72
N THR A 37 -6.98 -26.34 7.67
CA THR A 37 -5.99 -25.30 7.93
C THR A 37 -5.29 -24.92 6.63
N PHE A 38 -5.16 -23.62 6.38
CA PHE A 38 -4.44 -23.08 5.23
C PHE A 38 -3.02 -22.67 5.63
N TYR A 39 -2.07 -22.81 4.70
CA TYR A 39 -0.67 -22.47 4.90
C TYR A 39 -0.12 -21.68 3.69
N PRO A 40 0.28 -20.42 3.87
CA PRO A 40 0.10 -19.63 5.10
C PRO A 40 -1.40 -19.44 5.43
N GLU A 41 -1.68 -19.08 6.69
CA GLU A 41 -3.03 -18.64 7.09
C GLU A 41 -3.46 -17.42 6.26
N ALA A 42 -4.77 -17.16 6.20
CA ALA A 42 -5.32 -16.03 5.44
C ALA A 42 -4.60 -14.72 5.80
N GLY A 43 -4.40 -13.85 4.81
CA GLY A 43 -3.68 -12.59 5.01
C GLY A 43 -2.92 -12.13 3.76
N VAL A 44 -1.95 -11.24 3.95
CA VAL A 44 -1.13 -10.73 2.85
C VAL A 44 0.08 -11.63 2.60
N ILE A 45 0.27 -12.03 1.36
CA ILE A 45 1.34 -12.92 0.92
C ILE A 45 2.02 -12.37 -0.33
N ASP A 46 3.27 -12.75 -0.56
CA ASP A 46 4.00 -12.29 -1.74
C ASP A 46 3.44 -12.91 -3.03
N ALA A 47 3.54 -12.17 -4.14
CA ALA A 47 3.17 -12.69 -5.45
C ALA A 47 3.98 -13.96 -5.77
N GLY A 48 3.28 -15.00 -6.24
CA GLY A 48 3.88 -16.31 -6.48
C GLY A 48 3.89 -17.23 -5.27
N THR A 49 3.36 -16.80 -4.11
CA THR A 49 3.25 -17.64 -2.92
C THR A 49 2.42 -18.90 -3.22
N GLU A 50 2.98 -20.05 -2.86
CA GLU A 50 2.28 -21.33 -2.90
C GLU A 50 1.44 -21.51 -1.64
N ILE A 51 0.12 -21.59 -1.82
CA ILE A 51 -0.80 -21.93 -0.74
C ILE A 51 -1.05 -23.42 -0.73
N ASN A 52 -0.88 -23.97 0.47
CA ASN A 52 -1.19 -25.34 0.81
C ASN A 52 -2.38 -25.34 1.78
N PHE A 53 -3.09 -26.45 1.85
CA PHE A 53 -4.05 -26.69 2.91
C PHE A 53 -3.90 -28.12 3.39
N SER A 54 -4.30 -28.39 4.63
CA SER A 54 -4.36 -29.73 5.21
C SER A 54 -5.71 -30.00 5.84
N CYS A 55 -6.16 -31.25 5.78
CA CYS A 55 -7.38 -31.72 6.42
C CYS A 55 -7.12 -33.06 7.11
N GLU A 56 -7.73 -33.27 8.28
CA GLU A 56 -7.56 -34.52 9.04
C GLU A 56 -8.45 -35.67 8.54
N THR A 57 -9.44 -35.38 7.68
CA THR A 57 -10.43 -36.35 7.20
C THR A 57 -9.91 -37.21 6.04
N LYS A 58 -10.08 -38.53 6.17
CA LYS A 58 -9.62 -39.53 5.20
C LYS A 58 -10.67 -39.82 4.14
N GLY A 59 -10.22 -40.22 2.94
CA GLY A 59 -11.09 -40.81 1.90
C GLY A 59 -11.91 -39.81 1.09
N VAL A 60 -11.64 -38.51 1.23
CA VAL A 60 -12.35 -37.43 0.51
C VAL A 60 -11.41 -36.79 -0.50
N SER A 61 -11.93 -36.44 -1.68
CA SER A 61 -11.16 -35.69 -2.68
C SER A 61 -11.36 -34.20 -2.42
N PHE A 62 -10.30 -33.39 -2.51
CA PHE A 62 -10.41 -31.95 -2.32
C PHE A 62 -10.18 -31.20 -3.63
N TYR A 63 -10.94 -30.13 -3.79
CA TYR A 63 -10.86 -29.20 -4.91
C TYR A 63 -10.63 -27.81 -4.36
N TYR A 64 -9.79 -27.03 -5.04
CA TYR A 64 -9.73 -25.61 -4.77
C TYR A 64 -10.39 -24.81 -5.89
N ILE A 65 -10.93 -23.66 -5.51
CA ILE A 65 -11.62 -22.73 -6.39
C ILE A 65 -10.94 -21.38 -6.17
N LEU A 66 -10.39 -20.80 -7.23
CA LEU A 66 -9.82 -19.46 -7.22
C LEU A 66 -10.87 -18.53 -7.84
N ASP A 67 -11.37 -17.56 -7.10
CA ASP A 67 -12.36 -16.57 -7.59
C ASP A 67 -13.53 -17.21 -8.37
N ASN A 68 -14.11 -18.26 -7.80
CA ASN A 68 -15.19 -19.06 -8.39
C ASN A 68 -14.83 -19.88 -9.65
N SER A 69 -13.57 -19.88 -10.08
CA SER A 69 -13.05 -20.75 -11.15
C SER A 69 -12.52 -22.06 -10.57
N ARG A 70 -13.13 -23.19 -10.96
CA ARG A 70 -12.82 -24.53 -10.42
C ARG A 70 -11.52 -25.07 -11.03
N LEU A 71 -10.56 -25.44 -10.19
CA LEU A 71 -9.33 -26.14 -10.57
C LEU A 71 -9.28 -27.50 -9.86
N ASN A 72 -9.01 -28.58 -10.60
CA ASN A 72 -9.10 -29.96 -10.09
C ASN A 72 -7.76 -30.46 -9.54
N VAL A 73 -7.79 -31.18 -8.40
CA VAL A 73 -6.62 -31.88 -7.83
C VAL A 73 -6.95 -33.33 -7.44
N ASN A 74 -5.95 -34.21 -7.57
CA ASN A 74 -5.98 -35.68 -7.52
C ASN A 74 -6.42 -36.33 -6.17
N LYS A 75 -6.96 -37.56 -6.31
CA LYS A 75 -7.36 -38.55 -5.27
C LYS A 75 -6.16 -39.16 -4.53
N TYR A 76 -6.23 -39.30 -3.20
CA TYR A 76 -5.27 -40.14 -2.43
C TYR A 76 -5.94 -40.96 -1.30
N PRO A 77 -5.60 -42.26 -1.14
CA PRO A 77 -6.10 -43.09 -0.04
C PRO A 77 -5.07 -43.26 1.11
N THR A 78 -5.57 -43.56 2.32
CA THR A 78 -4.91 -44.17 3.52
C THR A 78 -4.74 -43.33 4.80
N SER A 79 -4.24 -43.95 5.88
CA SER A 79 -4.79 -43.92 7.25
C SER A 79 -4.19 -42.92 8.25
N SER A 80 -3.60 -41.84 7.76
CA SER A 80 -3.40 -40.54 8.45
C SER A 80 -2.67 -39.68 7.43
N ILE A 81 -3.35 -38.69 6.86
CA ILE A 81 -2.76 -37.90 5.77
C ILE A 81 -2.73 -36.46 6.23
N THR A 82 -1.53 -35.93 6.46
CA THR A 82 -1.29 -34.50 6.25
C THR A 82 -1.39 -34.30 4.74
N THR A 83 -2.60 -34.10 4.21
CA THR A 83 -2.76 -33.86 2.78
C THR A 83 -2.20 -32.48 2.51
N LYS A 84 -0.94 -32.33 2.11
CA LYS A 84 -0.57 -31.13 1.36
C LYS A 84 -1.21 -31.30 -0.01
N ALA A 85 -2.35 -30.65 -0.21
CA ALA A 85 -2.91 -30.59 -1.55
C ALA A 85 -1.90 -29.93 -2.51
N SER A 86 -2.04 -30.20 -3.81
CA SER A 86 -1.25 -29.54 -4.85
C SER A 86 -1.30 -28.03 -4.62
N SER A 87 -0.13 -27.43 -4.39
CA SER A 87 0.01 -26.01 -4.13
C SER A 87 -0.67 -25.19 -5.22
N CYS A 88 -1.26 -24.08 -4.82
CA CYS A 88 -1.78 -23.07 -5.75
C CYS A 88 -0.91 -21.82 -5.64
N THR A 89 -0.40 -21.35 -6.78
CA THR A 89 0.36 -20.10 -6.88
C THR A 89 -0.61 -18.93 -7.06
N ILE A 90 -0.58 -17.94 -6.17
CA ILE A 90 -1.40 -16.72 -6.26
C ILE A 90 -0.59 -15.58 -6.85
N THR A 91 -1.15 -14.87 -7.83
CA THR A 91 -0.49 -13.73 -8.51
C THR A 91 -1.26 -12.41 -8.39
N ALA A 92 -2.46 -12.41 -7.79
CA ALA A 92 -3.26 -11.22 -7.48
C ALA A 92 -4.15 -11.49 -6.26
N ASN A 93 -4.89 -10.48 -5.77
CA ASN A 93 -5.82 -10.65 -4.64
C ASN A 93 -6.88 -11.69 -5.00
N HIS A 94 -6.98 -12.76 -4.21
CA HIS A 94 -7.86 -13.89 -4.50
C HIS A 94 -8.47 -14.42 -3.21
N THR A 95 -9.69 -14.96 -3.32
CA THR A 95 -10.23 -15.85 -2.28
C THR A 95 -10.08 -17.28 -2.73
N VAL A 96 -9.31 -18.06 -1.98
CA VAL A 96 -9.16 -19.50 -2.20
C VAL A 96 -10.26 -20.20 -1.43
N TYR A 97 -11.10 -20.95 -2.15
CA TYR A 97 -12.05 -21.85 -1.53
C TYR A 97 -11.54 -23.29 -1.63
N VAL A 98 -11.69 -24.06 -0.56
CA VAL A 98 -11.50 -25.50 -0.54
C VAL A 98 -12.85 -26.18 -0.33
N VAL A 99 -13.11 -27.19 -1.16
CA VAL A 99 -14.33 -28.00 -1.10
C VAL A 99 -13.94 -29.46 -1.16
N ALA A 100 -14.53 -30.26 -0.29
CA ALA A 100 -14.35 -31.70 -0.30
C ALA A 100 -15.48 -32.37 -1.11
N GLN A 101 -15.15 -33.45 -1.81
CA GLN A 101 -16.07 -34.29 -2.56
C GLN A 101 -15.98 -35.73 -2.08
N ASP A 102 -17.13 -36.31 -1.76
CA ASP A 102 -17.24 -37.72 -1.39
C ASP A 102 -17.10 -38.65 -2.61
N ALA A 103 -17.10 -39.96 -2.37
CA ALA A 103 -17.00 -40.97 -3.42
C ALA A 103 -18.20 -40.98 -4.39
N ALA A 104 -19.35 -40.43 -3.98
CA ALA A 104 -20.57 -40.33 -4.78
C ALA A 104 -20.62 -39.04 -5.63
N GLY A 105 -19.69 -38.11 -5.40
CA GLY A 105 -19.60 -36.85 -6.14
C GLY A 105 -20.26 -35.65 -5.46
N ASN A 106 -20.77 -35.79 -4.23
CA ASN A 106 -21.40 -34.68 -3.50
C ASN A 106 -20.35 -33.74 -2.89
N LEU A 107 -20.63 -32.45 -2.87
CA LEU A 107 -19.71 -31.41 -2.40
C LEU A 107 -20.05 -30.91 -0.99
N SER A 108 -19.01 -30.67 -0.19
CA SER A 108 -19.12 -30.05 1.14
C SER A 108 -19.48 -28.56 1.09
N LYS A 109 -19.67 -27.94 2.27
CA LYS A 109 -19.58 -26.47 2.39
C LYS A 109 -18.22 -25.99 1.90
N ARG A 110 -18.17 -24.75 1.40
CA ARG A 110 -16.90 -24.09 1.05
C ARG A 110 -16.21 -23.61 2.32
N TYR A 111 -14.92 -23.90 2.42
CA TYR A 111 -14.01 -23.27 3.38
C TYR A 111 -13.19 -22.26 2.61
N SER A 112 -13.02 -21.05 3.12
CA SER A 112 -12.33 -19.98 2.39
C SER A 112 -11.26 -19.32 3.21
N ALA A 113 -10.17 -18.96 2.55
CA ALA A 113 -9.19 -18.01 3.04
C ALA A 113 -8.99 -16.94 1.96
N SER A 114 -9.04 -15.68 2.38
CA SER A 114 -8.80 -14.55 1.50
C SER A 114 -7.34 -14.14 1.61
N TYR A 115 -6.72 -13.92 0.46
CA TYR A 115 -5.32 -13.53 0.36
C TYR A 115 -5.21 -12.27 -0.46
N SER A 116 -4.52 -11.29 0.10
CA SER A 116 -4.09 -10.13 -0.66
C SER A 116 -2.64 -10.35 -1.09
N ILE A 117 -2.30 -9.92 -2.29
CA ILE A 117 -0.92 -9.96 -2.77
C ILE A 117 -0.23 -8.67 -2.37
N SER A 118 0.90 -8.80 -1.69
CA SER A 118 1.83 -7.69 -1.52
C SER A 118 2.53 -7.36 -2.82
N GLY A 119 2.92 -6.09 -2.95
CA GLY A 119 3.90 -5.68 -3.95
C GLY A 119 5.22 -6.43 -3.78
N THR A 120 6.12 -6.26 -4.74
CA THR A 120 7.49 -6.79 -4.62
C THR A 120 8.23 -6.08 -3.48
N GLU A 121 9.12 -6.79 -2.77
CA GLU A 121 10.01 -6.16 -1.79
C GLU A 121 10.76 -4.96 -2.40
N ASN A 122 10.98 -3.91 -1.60
CA ASN A 122 11.52 -2.63 -2.03
C ASN A 122 10.62 -1.85 -3.02
N THR A 123 9.32 -2.13 -3.02
CA THR A 123 8.32 -1.31 -3.75
C THR A 123 7.30 -0.73 -2.79
N ALA A 124 6.67 0.39 -3.17
CA ALA A 124 5.66 1.06 -2.35
C ALA A 124 4.53 0.13 -1.89
N LEU A 125 4.11 -0.80 -2.77
CA LEU A 125 3.01 -1.71 -2.52
C LEU A 125 3.41 -2.92 -1.66
N TYR A 126 4.68 -3.04 -1.27
CA TYR A 126 5.15 -4.18 -0.49
C TYR A 126 4.33 -4.37 0.79
N PHE A 127 3.94 -3.29 1.47
CA PHE A 127 3.10 -3.37 2.68
C PHE A 127 1.62 -3.09 2.45
N GLY A 128 1.16 -3.19 1.20
CA GLY A 128 -0.24 -2.99 0.84
C GLY A 128 -0.48 -1.73 0.02
N ASN A 129 -1.72 -1.59 -0.42
CA ASN A 129 -2.21 -0.49 -1.25
C ASN A 129 -3.15 0.38 -0.40
N PRO A 130 -2.69 1.56 0.07
CA PRO A 130 -3.40 2.26 1.16
C PRO A 130 -4.82 2.70 0.86
N SER A 131 -5.14 2.94 -0.40
CA SER A 131 -6.48 3.37 -0.82
C SER A 131 -7.18 2.32 -1.68
N ASN A 132 -6.62 1.11 -1.84
CA ASN A 132 -7.08 0.12 -2.82
C ASN A 132 -7.14 0.69 -4.25
N ALA A 133 -6.20 1.57 -4.61
CA ALA A 133 -6.11 2.13 -5.95
C ALA A 133 -6.03 1.03 -7.01
N THR A 134 -6.63 1.24 -8.18
CA THR A 134 -6.80 0.19 -9.19
C THR A 134 -6.57 0.68 -10.61
N THR A 135 -6.23 -0.25 -11.50
CA THR A 135 -6.19 -0.03 -12.96
C THR A 135 -7.45 -0.56 -13.65
N ASP A 136 -8.39 -1.17 -12.91
CA ASP A 136 -9.66 -1.67 -13.47
C ASP A 136 -10.59 -0.52 -13.82
N SER A 137 -10.75 -0.26 -15.12
CA SER A 137 -11.66 0.75 -15.67
C SER A 137 -13.15 0.57 -15.27
N ASN A 138 -13.55 -0.59 -14.73
CA ASN A 138 -14.91 -0.83 -14.25
C ASN A 138 -15.10 -0.50 -12.76
N ALA A 139 -14.02 -0.23 -12.02
CA ALA A 139 -14.11 0.13 -10.61
C ALA A 139 -14.82 1.48 -10.45
N ALA A 140 -15.68 1.59 -9.42
CA ALA A 140 -16.50 2.77 -9.20
C ALA A 140 -15.68 4.05 -8.95
N ASP A 141 -14.47 3.89 -8.41
CA ASP A 141 -13.54 4.94 -8.05
C ASP A 141 -12.35 5.07 -9.03
N TYR A 142 -12.36 4.36 -10.17
CA TYR A 142 -11.27 4.35 -11.16
C TYR A 142 -10.78 5.75 -11.54
N LEU A 143 -11.69 6.71 -11.75
CA LEU A 143 -11.33 8.10 -12.10
C LEU A 143 -10.65 8.87 -10.97
N THR A 144 -10.94 8.50 -9.72
CA THR A 144 -10.50 9.23 -8.52
C THR A 144 -9.42 8.49 -7.73
N ASN A 145 -9.09 7.25 -8.10
CA ASN A 145 -8.20 6.36 -7.36
C ASN A 145 -7.44 5.41 -8.31
N TYR A 146 -6.88 5.97 -9.38
CA TYR A 146 -6.17 5.22 -10.41
C TYR A 146 -4.77 4.81 -9.93
N LEU A 147 -4.46 3.51 -9.94
CA LEU A 147 -3.12 3.02 -9.60
C LEU A 147 -2.17 3.19 -10.78
N LEU A 148 -1.03 3.83 -10.51
CA LEU A 148 0.01 4.10 -11.49
C LEU A 148 1.37 3.72 -10.91
N GLU A 149 1.98 2.67 -11.45
CA GLU A 149 3.30 2.20 -11.03
C GLU A 149 4.39 2.76 -11.96
N GLU A 150 5.24 3.62 -11.40
CA GLU A 150 6.50 4.04 -12.02
C GLU A 150 7.63 3.08 -11.69
N ALA A 151 8.76 3.23 -12.36
CA ALA A 151 9.93 2.38 -12.13
C ALA A 151 10.44 2.47 -10.68
N THR A 152 10.28 3.65 -10.05
CA THR A 152 10.91 3.94 -8.76
C THR A 152 9.93 4.44 -7.69
N TYR A 153 8.64 4.58 -7.99
CA TYR A 153 7.61 4.96 -7.03
C TYR A 153 6.22 4.56 -7.55
N THR A 154 5.22 4.55 -6.69
CA THR A 154 3.84 4.22 -7.03
C THR A 154 2.92 5.37 -6.65
N VAL A 155 1.91 5.61 -7.47
CA VAL A 155 0.97 6.71 -7.31
C VAL A 155 -0.46 6.16 -7.29
N SER A 156 -1.29 6.61 -6.35
CA SER A 156 -2.74 6.68 -6.58
C SER A 156 -3.06 8.06 -7.13
N PHE A 157 -3.57 8.15 -8.35
CA PHE A 157 -3.85 9.40 -9.03
C PHE A 157 -5.35 9.71 -9.04
N ASN A 158 -5.69 10.98 -8.87
CA ASN A 158 -7.06 11.47 -8.84
C ASN A 158 -7.32 12.47 -9.97
N ASN A 159 -8.07 12.05 -10.99
CA ASN A 159 -8.36 12.84 -12.17
C ASN A 159 -9.27 14.05 -11.90
N GLU A 160 -10.04 14.05 -10.80
CA GLU A 160 -10.88 15.20 -10.43
C GLU A 160 -10.04 16.32 -9.80
N THR A 161 -9.08 15.97 -8.93
CA THR A 161 -8.20 16.95 -8.30
C THR A 161 -7.00 17.33 -9.18
N HIS A 162 -6.67 16.49 -10.16
CA HIS A 162 -5.46 16.54 -10.98
C HIS A 162 -4.15 16.46 -10.19
N ASN A 163 -4.19 15.72 -9.07
CA ASN A 163 -3.07 15.49 -8.17
C ASN A 163 -3.04 14.00 -7.78
N PRO A 164 -1.91 13.49 -7.26
CA PRO A 164 -1.91 12.23 -6.54
C PRO A 164 -2.80 12.31 -5.29
N ASN A 165 -3.50 11.22 -4.96
CA ASN A 165 -4.04 10.97 -3.62
C ASN A 165 -2.90 10.67 -2.63
N TRP A 166 -1.94 9.86 -3.09
CA TRP A 166 -0.70 9.54 -2.40
C TRP A 166 0.35 9.08 -3.43
N VAL A 167 1.62 9.25 -3.06
CA VAL A 167 2.78 8.67 -3.72
C VAL A 167 3.55 7.88 -2.67
N GLY A 168 3.83 6.61 -2.96
CA GLY A 168 4.59 5.71 -2.10
C GLY A 168 5.89 5.28 -2.76
N TRP A 169 6.94 5.06 -1.97
CA TRP A 169 8.22 4.57 -2.45
C TRP A 169 9.08 3.94 -1.34
N HIS A 170 10.00 3.07 -1.74
CA HIS A 170 11.09 2.58 -0.88
C HIS A 170 12.32 3.46 -1.06
N LEU A 171 13.10 3.68 -0.01
CA LEU A 171 14.30 4.50 -0.07
C LEU A 171 15.45 3.79 0.65
N CYS A 172 16.55 3.58 -0.06
CA CYS A 172 17.78 3.06 0.50
C CYS A 172 19.01 3.80 -0.07
N SER A 173 20.20 3.48 0.44
CA SER A 173 21.42 4.18 0.04
C SER A 173 21.75 4.06 -1.45
N THR A 174 21.26 3.01 -2.14
CA THR A 174 21.53 2.80 -3.57
C THR A 174 20.67 3.67 -4.49
N ASP A 175 19.58 4.25 -3.96
CA ASP A 175 18.76 5.21 -4.72
C ASP A 175 19.39 6.61 -4.74
N LEU A 176 20.40 6.83 -3.89
CA LEU A 176 21.11 8.09 -3.73
C LEU A 176 22.38 8.12 -4.58
N GLY A 177 22.61 9.26 -5.24
CA GLY A 177 23.76 9.47 -6.09
C GLY A 177 23.92 10.93 -6.50
N SER A 178 24.39 11.13 -7.73
CA SER A 178 24.64 12.45 -8.32
C SER A 178 23.95 12.67 -9.67
N GLY A 179 23.03 11.77 -10.05
CA GLY A 179 22.17 11.94 -11.21
C GLY A 179 21.35 13.22 -11.09
N ARG A 180 21.10 13.89 -12.20
CA ARG A 180 20.42 15.17 -12.19
C ARG A 180 19.69 15.45 -13.49
N TYR A 181 18.37 15.35 -13.40
CA TYR A 181 17.46 16.03 -14.30
C TYR A 181 17.06 17.39 -13.71
N ASP A 182 17.14 18.44 -14.51
CA ASP A 182 16.70 19.80 -14.15
C ASP A 182 15.85 20.46 -15.25
N GLY A 183 15.28 19.63 -16.13
CA GLY A 183 14.37 20.06 -17.18
C GLY A 183 12.94 20.32 -16.68
N ASP A 184 12.05 20.57 -17.64
CA ASP A 184 10.64 20.81 -17.37
C ASP A 184 9.91 19.54 -16.88
N PHE A 185 8.97 19.73 -15.97
CA PHE A 185 7.98 18.70 -15.63
C PHE A 185 7.24 18.19 -16.87
N MET A 186 7.04 16.87 -16.91
CA MET A 186 6.54 16.17 -18.09
C MET A 186 5.15 15.59 -17.82
N GLN A 187 4.32 15.56 -18.86
CA GLN A 187 3.09 14.77 -18.83
C GLN A 187 3.44 13.29 -18.69
N ASN A 188 2.65 12.56 -17.90
CA ASN A 188 2.85 11.13 -17.75
C ASN A 188 2.18 10.37 -18.90
N PRO A 189 2.93 9.63 -19.73
CA PRO A 189 2.37 8.90 -20.87
C PRO A 189 1.55 7.66 -20.46
N LYS A 190 1.69 7.16 -19.23
CA LYS A 190 0.95 6.00 -18.70
C LYS A 190 -0.45 6.35 -18.20
N LEU A 191 -0.79 7.64 -18.11
CA LEU A 191 -2.16 8.04 -17.81
C LEU A 191 -3.09 7.66 -18.97
N PRO A 192 -4.30 7.13 -18.67
CA PRO A 192 -5.32 6.88 -19.68
C PRO A 192 -5.65 8.13 -20.51
N ASP A 193 -6.12 7.96 -21.73
CA ASP A 193 -6.36 9.09 -22.65
C ASP A 193 -7.53 9.97 -22.23
N GLU A 194 -8.47 9.41 -21.47
CA GLU A 194 -9.58 10.14 -20.85
C GLU A 194 -9.17 10.99 -19.64
N PHE A 195 -7.93 10.82 -19.14
CA PHE A 195 -7.41 11.61 -18.02
C PHE A 195 -6.77 12.88 -18.55
N TYR A 196 -6.95 13.97 -17.81
CA TYR A 196 -6.23 15.19 -18.16
C TYR A 196 -4.77 15.07 -17.76
N LYS A 197 -3.88 15.03 -18.76
CA LYS A 197 -2.43 14.97 -18.57
C LYS A 197 -1.91 16.37 -18.24
N VAL A 198 -1.76 16.67 -16.95
CA VAL A 198 -1.27 17.97 -16.44
C VAL A 198 0.06 18.36 -17.09
N ARG A 199 0.16 19.59 -17.58
CA ARG A 199 1.35 20.13 -18.25
C ARG A 199 2.17 20.96 -17.29
N HIS A 200 3.46 21.11 -17.60
CA HIS A 200 4.34 22.08 -16.91
C HIS A 200 3.69 23.47 -16.80
N THR A 201 3.12 23.96 -17.89
CA THR A 201 2.57 25.31 -18.01
C THR A 201 1.29 25.53 -17.21
N ASP A 202 0.63 24.47 -16.74
CA ASP A 202 -0.60 24.61 -15.92
C ASP A 202 -0.32 25.17 -14.52
N TYR A 203 0.94 25.11 -14.07
CA TYR A 203 1.41 25.71 -12.81
C TYR A 203 1.99 27.12 -13.00
N THR A 204 2.26 27.53 -14.25
CA THR A 204 2.89 28.83 -14.53
C THR A 204 1.94 29.97 -14.12
N ASN A 205 2.46 31.00 -13.44
CA ASN A 205 1.69 32.11 -12.87
C ASN A 205 0.68 31.74 -11.77
N GLY A 206 0.72 30.49 -11.27
CA GLY A 206 -0.18 30.02 -10.22
C GLY A 206 0.15 30.49 -8.80
N ASN A 207 1.30 31.14 -8.57
CA ASN A 207 1.86 31.49 -7.23
C ASN A 207 2.16 30.30 -6.30
N PHE A 208 2.16 29.07 -6.81
CA PHE A 208 2.59 27.86 -6.10
C PHE A 208 3.75 27.19 -6.85
N ASP A 209 4.58 26.51 -6.09
CA ASP A 209 5.62 25.63 -6.61
C ASP A 209 5.01 24.31 -7.09
N ARG A 210 5.75 23.63 -7.97
CA ARG A 210 5.53 22.24 -8.37
C ARG A 210 6.20 21.35 -7.33
N GLY A 211 5.50 21.11 -6.22
CA GLY A 211 6.02 20.39 -5.07
C GLY A 211 6.03 18.89 -5.32
N HIS A 212 7.20 18.26 -5.29
CA HIS A 212 7.33 16.81 -5.45
C HIS A 212 6.76 16.07 -4.23
N MET A 213 6.11 14.93 -4.46
CA MET A 213 5.75 13.99 -3.41
C MET A 213 6.92 13.01 -3.16
N CYS A 214 7.33 12.24 -4.17
CA CYS A 214 8.62 11.55 -4.21
C CYS A 214 9.69 12.52 -4.73
N PRO A 215 10.65 12.99 -3.90
CA PRO A 215 11.59 14.02 -4.30
C PRO A 215 12.64 13.50 -5.28
N ASN A 216 13.08 14.38 -6.17
CA ASN A 216 14.17 14.10 -7.11
C ASN A 216 15.45 13.62 -6.41
N ALA A 217 15.76 14.18 -5.25
CA ALA A 217 16.97 13.82 -4.48
C ALA A 217 16.91 12.41 -3.86
N ASP A 218 15.75 11.76 -3.82
CA ASP A 218 15.61 10.37 -3.40
C ASP A 218 15.77 9.39 -4.57
N ARG A 219 15.89 9.89 -5.81
CA ARG A 219 15.98 9.13 -7.06
C ARG A 219 17.12 9.62 -7.92
N ASN A 220 18.23 9.99 -7.31
CA ASN A 220 19.35 10.59 -8.01
C ASN A 220 20.55 9.62 -8.14
N SER A 221 20.32 8.30 -8.05
CA SER A 221 21.32 7.28 -8.39
C SER A 221 21.83 7.45 -9.83
N ASN A 222 20.94 7.81 -10.76
CA ASN A 222 21.21 8.09 -12.17
C ASN A 222 20.21 9.12 -12.75
N ASP A 223 20.49 9.62 -13.95
CA ASP A 223 19.68 10.67 -14.60
C ASP A 223 18.29 10.19 -15.01
N GLU A 224 18.10 8.90 -15.29
CA GLU A 224 16.82 8.34 -15.73
C GLU A 224 15.83 8.26 -14.56
N ASP A 225 16.27 7.75 -13.42
CA ASP A 225 15.47 7.72 -12.18
C ASP A 225 15.13 9.14 -11.73
N SER A 226 16.11 10.05 -11.81
CA SER A 226 15.94 11.46 -11.48
C SER A 226 14.87 12.09 -12.36
N LYS A 227 14.96 11.88 -13.68
CA LYS A 227 13.96 12.33 -14.65
C LYS A 227 12.58 11.72 -14.41
N GLY A 228 12.50 10.47 -13.96
CA GLY A 228 11.24 9.81 -13.60
C GLY A 228 10.44 10.55 -12.54
N THR A 229 11.08 11.29 -11.65
CA THR A 229 10.39 12.08 -10.61
C THR A 229 9.68 13.34 -11.14
N PHE A 230 10.00 13.77 -12.36
CA PHE A 230 9.45 15.00 -12.97
C PHE A 230 8.12 14.79 -13.70
N TYR A 231 7.50 13.62 -13.60
CA TYR A 231 6.13 13.46 -14.08
C TYR A 231 5.16 14.28 -13.25
N THR A 232 4.21 14.94 -13.91
CA THR A 232 3.21 15.79 -13.24
C THR A 232 2.23 15.02 -12.35
N THR A 233 2.21 13.69 -12.44
CA THR A 233 1.49 12.80 -11.51
C THR A 233 2.16 12.71 -10.13
N ASN A 234 3.41 13.17 -9.98
CA ASN A 234 4.19 13.14 -8.74
C ASN A 234 4.29 14.53 -8.06
N ILE A 235 3.48 15.50 -8.49
CA ILE A 235 3.51 16.85 -7.91
C ILE A 235 2.15 17.33 -7.42
N VAL A 236 2.18 18.25 -6.46
CA VAL A 236 1.02 19.03 -6.02
C VAL A 236 1.38 20.52 -5.92
N PRO A 237 0.40 21.44 -5.96
CA PRO A 237 0.63 22.84 -5.66
C PRO A 237 1.09 23.04 -4.21
N GLN A 238 2.34 23.43 -4.01
CA GLN A 238 2.86 23.76 -2.67
C GLN A 238 3.24 25.24 -2.59
N THR A 239 2.96 25.88 -1.45
CA THR A 239 3.49 27.23 -1.19
C THR A 239 5.02 27.17 -1.08
N ALA A 240 5.71 28.26 -1.42
CA ALA A 240 7.18 28.30 -1.34
C ALA A 240 7.73 27.99 0.07
N ASN A 241 7.03 28.45 1.13
CA ASN A 241 7.43 28.13 2.50
C ASN A 241 7.15 26.67 2.89
N ASN A 242 6.14 26.03 2.30
CA ASN A 242 5.96 24.58 2.43
C ASN A 242 7.09 23.84 1.71
N ASN A 243 7.15 23.97 0.39
CA ASN A 243 8.06 23.23 -0.51
C ASN A 243 9.55 23.46 -0.17
N GLN A 244 9.99 24.72 -0.19
CA GLN A 244 11.43 25.05 -0.16
C GLN A 244 12.01 25.09 1.26
N LYS A 245 11.17 25.01 2.29
CA LYS A 245 11.61 25.07 3.70
C LYS A 245 11.23 23.82 4.46
N VAL A 246 10.02 23.77 5.01
CA VAL A 246 9.64 22.70 5.96
C VAL A 246 9.63 21.33 5.31
N TRP A 247 9.09 21.22 4.08
CA TRP A 247 9.09 19.99 3.31
C TRP A 247 10.50 19.55 2.95
N ALA A 248 11.29 20.44 2.34
CA ALA A 248 12.69 20.18 2.02
C ALA A 248 13.55 19.82 3.25
N THR A 249 13.26 20.37 4.43
CA THR A 249 13.98 20.05 5.68
C THR A 249 13.66 18.63 6.15
N LEU A 250 12.40 18.21 6.04
CA LEU A 250 12.01 16.82 6.31
C LEU A 250 12.63 15.86 5.29
N GLU A 251 12.60 16.21 4.00
CA GLU A 251 13.22 15.41 2.94
C GLU A 251 14.74 15.26 3.15
N ASN A 252 15.42 16.32 3.58
CA ASN A 252 16.83 16.22 3.94
C ASN A 252 17.04 15.27 5.13
N TYR A 253 16.17 15.34 6.14
CA TYR A 253 16.25 14.46 7.30
C TYR A 253 16.03 12.99 6.93
N GLU A 254 15.03 12.68 6.09
CA GLU A 254 14.73 11.30 5.68
C GLU A 254 15.92 10.63 5.00
N ARG A 255 16.65 11.37 4.14
CA ARG A 255 17.89 10.88 3.51
C ARG A 255 19.00 10.62 4.52
N THR A 256 19.09 11.39 5.62
CA THR A 256 20.10 11.11 6.65
C THR A 256 19.89 9.74 7.31
N LEU A 257 18.64 9.27 7.41
CA LEU A 257 18.32 7.98 8.01
C LEU A 257 18.91 6.82 7.22
N VAL A 258 18.92 6.92 5.89
CA VAL A 258 19.29 5.83 4.97
C VAL A 258 20.71 5.96 4.38
N SER A 259 21.29 7.17 4.38
CA SER A 259 22.53 7.49 3.63
C SER A 259 23.75 6.63 3.98
N SER A 260 23.80 6.07 5.19
CA SER A 260 24.90 5.18 5.61
C SER A 260 24.78 3.76 5.05
N GLY A 261 23.63 3.40 4.48
CA GLY A 261 23.27 2.03 4.11
C GLY A 261 22.95 1.13 5.30
N ALA A 262 22.93 1.67 6.53
CA ALA A 262 22.56 0.91 7.72
C ALA A 262 21.04 0.73 7.85
N ASN A 263 20.27 1.67 7.31
CA ASN A 263 18.81 1.63 7.30
C ASN A 263 18.27 1.83 5.88
N GLU A 264 17.05 1.39 5.70
CA GLU A 264 16.18 1.70 4.57
C GLU A 264 14.85 2.23 5.10
N ALA A 265 14.04 2.79 4.20
CA ALA A 265 12.77 3.38 4.56
C ALA A 265 11.67 3.05 3.56
N TYR A 266 10.44 2.97 4.06
CA TYR A 266 9.23 3.04 3.23
C TYR A 266 8.53 4.35 3.53
N ILE A 267 8.18 5.07 2.47
CA ILE A 267 7.70 6.45 2.56
C ILE A 267 6.42 6.58 1.75
N PHE A 268 5.43 7.23 2.35
CA PHE A 268 4.22 7.66 1.68
C PHE A 268 4.03 9.16 1.88
N SER A 269 3.60 9.88 0.87
CA SER A 269 3.22 11.28 1.01
C SER A 269 2.06 11.65 0.11
N GLY A 270 1.35 12.72 0.45
CA GLY A 270 0.24 13.17 -0.36
C GLY A 270 -0.37 14.49 0.08
N PRO A 271 -1.32 15.01 -0.71
CA PRO A 271 -2.15 16.13 -0.34
C PRO A 271 -3.26 15.73 0.62
N TYR A 272 -3.76 16.71 1.38
CA TYR A 272 -5.03 16.63 2.08
C TYR A 272 -5.88 17.87 1.80
N TYR A 273 -7.18 17.64 1.59
CA TYR A 273 -8.17 18.67 1.33
C TYR A 273 -9.21 18.65 2.45
N LYS A 274 -9.27 19.72 3.23
CA LYS A 274 -10.33 19.93 4.23
C LYS A 274 -11.32 20.96 3.70
N ASP A 275 -12.61 20.63 3.64
CA ASP A 275 -13.61 21.47 2.97
C ASP A 275 -13.73 22.88 3.56
N ASP A 276 -13.57 22.99 4.88
CA ASP A 276 -13.67 24.24 5.66
C ASP A 276 -12.33 25.01 5.76
N LEU A 277 -11.25 24.51 5.15
CA LEU A 277 -9.97 25.21 5.09
C LEU A 277 -9.57 25.49 3.65
N LYS A 278 -8.72 26.50 3.47
CA LYS A 278 -8.09 26.83 2.19
C LYS A 278 -6.58 26.91 2.37
N ALA A 279 -5.87 26.59 1.29
CA ALA A 279 -4.48 26.98 1.17
C ALA A 279 -4.41 28.51 1.06
N THR A 280 -3.24 29.08 1.31
CA THR A 280 -3.02 30.51 1.04
C THR A 280 -1.87 30.67 0.06
N ASP A 281 -2.00 31.53 -0.93
CA ASP A 281 -0.89 31.89 -1.80
C ASP A 281 0.17 32.73 -1.07
N LYS A 282 1.23 33.13 -1.79
CA LYS A 282 2.34 33.94 -1.23
C LYS A 282 1.93 35.26 -0.58
N ASN A 283 0.76 35.82 -0.93
CA ASN A 283 0.24 37.07 -0.37
C ASN A 283 -0.66 36.83 0.84
N GLY A 284 -1.01 35.57 1.12
CA GLY A 284 -1.95 35.20 2.17
C GLY A 284 -3.39 35.07 1.70
N ASP A 285 -3.66 35.21 0.41
CA ASP A 285 -5.00 35.08 -0.16
C ASP A 285 -5.41 33.61 -0.20
N GLU A 286 -6.67 33.31 0.15
CA GLU A 286 -7.19 31.95 0.13
C GLU A 286 -7.34 31.41 -1.29
N VAL A 287 -6.86 30.19 -1.53
CA VAL A 287 -6.85 29.55 -2.85
C VAL A 287 -7.42 28.14 -2.76
N THR A 288 -8.37 27.83 -3.65
CA THR A 288 -8.93 26.46 -3.83
C THR A 288 -8.35 25.76 -5.06
N TYR A 289 -8.08 26.52 -6.13
CA TYR A 289 -7.53 26.04 -7.40
C TYR A 289 -6.42 26.98 -7.84
N LEU A 290 -5.39 26.47 -8.51
CA LEU A 290 -4.26 27.29 -8.98
C LEU A 290 -4.75 28.56 -9.72
N SER A 291 -4.22 29.73 -9.33
CA SER A 291 -4.70 31.05 -9.79
C SER A 291 -4.49 31.26 -11.28
N GLY A 292 -5.43 31.95 -11.94
CA GLY A 292 -5.46 32.16 -13.40
C GLY A 292 -6.50 31.29 -14.13
N LYS A 293 -7.16 30.37 -13.42
CA LYS A 293 -8.21 29.48 -13.95
C LYS A 293 -9.46 29.45 -13.07
N THR A 294 -9.80 30.56 -12.43
CA THR A 294 -10.99 30.71 -11.56
C THR A 294 -12.33 30.53 -12.29
N THR A 295 -12.29 30.43 -13.63
CA THR A 295 -13.32 29.84 -14.47
C THR A 295 -12.67 29.10 -15.65
N PRO A 296 -13.30 28.05 -16.20
CA PRO A 296 -12.81 27.24 -17.30
C PRO A 296 -12.80 28.05 -18.59
N THR A 297 -11.73 28.81 -18.85
CA THR A 297 -11.43 29.20 -20.23
C THR A 297 -10.88 27.97 -21.00
N ASP A 298 -10.29 27.01 -20.25
CA ASP A 298 -9.75 25.73 -20.77
C ASP A 298 -10.37 24.47 -20.12
N GLY A 299 -11.26 24.59 -19.13
CA GLY A 299 -11.90 23.42 -18.48
C GLY A 299 -11.12 22.74 -17.34
N ILE A 300 -9.86 23.10 -17.06
CA ILE A 300 -8.98 22.36 -16.13
C ILE A 300 -8.79 23.11 -14.80
N CYS A 301 -9.09 22.43 -13.69
CA CYS A 301 -8.97 22.95 -12.33
C CYS A 301 -8.07 22.05 -11.48
N ILE A 302 -6.79 22.39 -11.36
CA ILE A 302 -5.86 21.70 -10.43
C ILE A 302 -6.16 22.18 -9.02
N LYS A 303 -6.60 21.26 -8.16
CA LYS A 303 -6.99 21.57 -6.78
C LYS A 303 -5.74 21.89 -5.96
N VAL A 304 -5.79 22.93 -5.13
CA VAL A 304 -4.69 23.27 -4.24
C VAL A 304 -4.94 22.61 -2.88
N PRO A 305 -4.01 21.77 -2.37
CA PRO A 305 -4.21 21.07 -1.12
C PRO A 305 -4.15 22.01 0.07
N THR A 306 -4.99 21.77 1.07
CA THR A 306 -5.00 22.54 2.34
C THR A 306 -3.82 22.19 3.24
N SER A 307 -3.28 20.98 3.10
CA SER A 307 -2.09 20.49 3.80
C SER A 307 -1.40 19.43 2.95
N THR A 308 -0.13 19.19 3.21
CA THR A 308 0.61 18.03 2.70
C THR A 308 1.01 17.16 3.88
N TRP A 309 0.89 15.84 3.73
CA TRP A 309 1.25 14.87 4.76
C TRP A 309 2.34 13.94 4.25
N LYS A 310 3.15 13.41 5.16
CA LYS A 310 4.19 12.42 4.86
C LYS A 310 4.32 11.44 6.03
N ILE A 311 4.50 10.18 5.70
CA ILE A 311 4.77 9.05 6.59
C ILE A 311 6.10 8.45 6.16
N ILE A 312 7.00 8.23 7.11
CA ILE A 312 8.29 7.56 6.93
C ILE A 312 8.39 6.49 8.00
N ILE A 313 8.57 5.23 7.59
CA ILE A 313 9.07 4.18 8.48
C ILE A 313 10.49 3.84 8.06
N ALA A 314 11.43 3.88 9.00
CA ALA A 314 12.84 3.59 8.76
C ALA A 314 13.36 2.56 9.75
N PHE A 315 14.05 1.55 9.24
CA PHE A 315 14.53 0.41 10.01
C PHE A 315 15.82 -0.13 9.37
N LYS A 316 16.52 -0.99 10.10
CA LYS A 316 17.82 -1.54 9.65
C LYS A 316 17.68 -2.22 8.28
N SER A 317 18.62 -2.03 7.37
CA SER A 317 18.59 -2.68 6.05
C SER A 317 18.73 -4.20 6.12
N GLY A 318 18.10 -4.93 5.18
CA GLY A 318 18.20 -6.39 5.08
C GLY A 318 17.31 -6.97 3.97
N GLU A 319 17.02 -8.26 4.07
CA GLU A 319 16.04 -8.96 3.22
C GLU A 319 14.84 -9.40 4.08
N ASN A 320 13.69 -9.64 3.47
CA ASN A 320 12.43 -10.04 4.10
C ASN A 320 11.91 -9.01 5.12
N ASP A 321 11.69 -7.78 4.68
CA ASP A 321 11.43 -6.61 5.54
C ASP A 321 10.25 -6.82 6.51
N ARG A 322 9.22 -7.55 6.08
CA ARG A 322 8.06 -7.95 6.92
C ARG A 322 8.45 -8.61 8.24
N THR A 323 9.54 -9.36 8.25
CA THR A 323 10.01 -10.09 9.44
C THR A 323 10.89 -9.23 10.34
N ARG A 324 11.38 -8.10 9.83
CA ARG A 324 12.37 -7.26 10.51
C ARG A 324 11.74 -6.02 11.12
N ILE A 325 10.62 -5.55 10.58
CA ILE A 325 9.89 -4.41 11.13
C ILE A 325 9.21 -4.83 12.44
N THR A 326 9.55 -4.12 13.53
CA THR A 326 8.84 -4.18 14.81
C THR A 326 8.64 -2.78 15.37
N ALA A 327 7.74 -2.63 16.34
CA ALA A 327 7.48 -1.35 17.00
C ALA A 327 8.73 -0.76 17.70
N GLU A 328 9.61 -1.63 18.20
CA GLU A 328 10.80 -1.27 18.97
C GLU A 328 11.96 -0.81 18.09
N ASN A 329 12.12 -1.43 16.91
CA ASN A 329 13.28 -1.20 16.05
C ASN A 329 13.01 -0.27 14.85
N THR A 330 11.75 0.13 14.66
CA THR A 330 11.32 1.00 13.57
C THR A 330 11.19 2.44 14.06
N THR A 331 11.86 3.34 13.35
CA THR A 331 11.62 4.78 13.47
C THR A 331 10.39 5.13 12.65
N VAL A 332 9.39 5.75 13.28
CA VAL A 332 8.15 6.20 12.62
C VAL A 332 8.09 7.71 12.69
N ILE A 333 7.93 8.37 11.55
CA ILE A 333 7.72 9.81 11.43
C ILE A 333 6.48 10.05 10.59
N ALA A 334 5.48 10.71 11.17
CA ALA A 334 4.30 11.18 10.46
C ALA A 334 4.17 12.69 10.68
N VAL A 335 3.92 13.45 9.61
CA VAL A 335 3.66 14.89 9.67
C VAL A 335 2.45 15.28 8.84
N LYS A 336 1.79 16.37 9.25
CA LYS A 336 0.79 17.07 8.44
C LYS A 336 1.03 18.57 8.48
N ILE A 337 1.57 19.08 7.37
CA ILE A 337 2.02 20.46 7.24
C ILE A 337 0.95 21.28 6.50
N PRO A 338 0.44 22.37 7.10
CA PRO A 338 -0.48 23.27 6.41
C PRO A 338 0.14 23.85 5.13
N ASN A 339 -0.61 23.90 4.04
CA ASN A 339 -0.11 24.49 2.79
C ASN A 339 -0.38 26.00 2.78
N ARG A 340 0.31 26.73 3.67
CA ARG A 340 0.10 28.16 3.89
C ARG A 340 1.41 28.93 3.79
N HIS A 341 1.31 30.19 3.39
CA HIS A 341 2.46 31.08 3.24
C HIS A 341 3.21 31.35 4.54
N ASN A 342 2.61 31.08 5.71
CA ASN A 342 3.18 31.40 7.02
C ASN A 342 3.66 30.18 7.80
N VAL A 343 3.82 29.01 7.15
CA VAL A 343 4.45 27.86 7.82
C VAL A 343 5.93 28.13 8.14
N GLY A 344 6.33 27.78 9.36
CA GLY A 344 7.74 27.76 9.79
C GLY A 344 8.51 26.61 9.15
N SER A 345 9.85 26.62 9.26
CA SER A 345 10.74 25.64 8.62
C SER A 345 10.96 24.34 9.40
N ASP A 346 10.61 24.30 10.69
CA ASP A 346 10.80 23.11 11.52
C ASP A 346 9.65 22.12 11.34
N TRP A 347 9.92 21.00 10.68
CA TRP A 347 8.91 19.97 10.41
C TRP A 347 8.41 19.30 11.70
N LYS A 348 9.20 19.32 12.79
CA LYS A 348 8.82 18.73 14.08
C LYS A 348 7.61 19.41 14.71
N SER A 349 7.37 20.68 14.36
CA SER A 349 6.18 21.42 14.79
C SER A 349 4.87 20.85 14.22
N TYR A 350 4.94 19.93 13.26
CA TYR A 350 3.79 19.36 12.55
C TYR A 350 3.68 17.84 12.71
N ILE A 351 4.39 17.25 13.68
CA ILE A 351 4.35 15.81 13.97
C ILE A 351 2.94 15.40 14.40
N CYS A 352 2.46 14.34 13.76
CA CYS A 352 1.27 13.59 14.10
C CYS A 352 1.62 12.09 14.17
N THR A 353 0.59 11.26 14.28
CA THR A 353 0.65 9.80 14.17
C THR A 353 0.22 9.35 12.77
N ILE A 354 0.44 8.07 12.42
CA ILE A 354 -0.10 7.52 11.18
C ILE A 354 -1.62 7.40 11.31
N ASP A 355 -2.13 6.99 12.48
CA ASP A 355 -3.58 6.99 12.80
C ASP A 355 -4.26 8.33 12.49
N GLU A 356 -3.62 9.45 12.84
CA GLU A 356 -4.14 10.78 12.57
C GLU A 356 -4.19 11.11 11.07
N ILE A 357 -3.29 10.53 10.26
CA ILE A 357 -3.30 10.64 8.80
C ILE A 357 -4.39 9.72 8.22
N GLU A 358 -4.47 8.47 8.64
CA GLU A 358 -5.50 7.52 8.19
C GLU A 358 -6.91 8.01 8.49
N LYS A 359 -7.10 8.58 9.68
CA LYS A 359 -8.38 9.16 10.08
C LYS A 359 -8.84 10.28 9.15
N ILE A 360 -7.92 11.06 8.56
CA ILE A 360 -8.29 12.16 7.66
C ILE A 360 -8.33 11.74 6.19
N THR A 361 -7.60 10.69 5.79
CA THR A 361 -7.56 10.22 4.41
C THR A 361 -8.55 9.08 4.14
N GLY A 362 -8.89 8.28 5.14
CA GLY A 362 -9.59 7.01 5.00
C GLY A 362 -8.72 5.90 4.40
N TYR A 363 -7.40 6.06 4.43
CA TYR A 363 -6.44 5.07 3.95
C TYR A 363 -6.00 4.14 5.09
N ASP A 364 -5.40 3.01 4.71
CA ASP A 364 -4.87 1.97 5.58
C ASP A 364 -3.42 1.68 5.18
N PHE A 365 -2.46 2.28 5.89
CA PHE A 365 -1.05 2.21 5.54
C PHE A 365 -0.40 1.02 6.21
N PHE A 366 0.44 0.31 5.47
CA PHE A 366 1.14 -0.86 5.99
C PHE A 366 0.24 -2.04 6.40
N ALA A 367 -1.03 -2.04 5.94
CA ALA A 367 -2.10 -3.08 6.00
C ALA A 367 -1.67 -4.55 5.91
N ALA A 368 -0.46 -4.80 5.44
CA ALA A 368 0.11 -6.11 5.27
C ALA A 368 1.07 -6.55 6.37
N LEU A 369 1.40 -5.68 7.32
CA LEU A 369 2.08 -6.06 8.55
C LEU A 369 1.11 -6.84 9.46
N PRO A 370 1.61 -7.63 10.43
CA PRO A 370 0.73 -8.18 11.45
C PRO A 370 0.05 -7.05 12.23
N ASP A 371 -1.26 -7.14 12.46
CA ASP A 371 -2.07 -6.10 13.14
C ASP A 371 -1.39 -5.58 14.41
N THR A 372 -0.80 -6.46 15.23
CA THR A 372 -0.13 -6.06 16.48
C THR A 372 1.09 -5.16 16.26
N VAL A 373 1.79 -5.33 15.14
CA VAL A 373 2.96 -4.51 14.77
C VAL A 373 2.47 -3.22 14.14
N GLU A 374 1.55 -3.32 13.19
CA GLU A 374 0.90 -2.20 12.51
C GLU A 374 0.32 -1.19 13.49
N ASN A 375 -0.65 -1.59 14.33
CA ASN A 375 -1.28 -0.72 15.33
C ASN A 375 -0.24 -0.05 16.24
N ALA A 376 0.82 -0.77 16.61
CA ALA A 376 1.88 -0.23 17.48
C ALA A 376 2.78 0.78 16.76
N LEU A 377 2.97 0.66 15.45
CA LEU A 377 3.67 1.66 14.64
C LEU A 377 2.77 2.88 14.41
N GLU A 378 1.49 2.67 14.19
CA GLU A 378 0.55 3.72 13.78
C GLU A 378 0.24 4.71 14.90
N GLU A 379 0.10 4.22 16.13
CA GLU A 379 -0.07 5.02 17.34
C GLU A 379 1.21 5.77 17.73
N LYS A 380 2.37 5.41 17.17
CA LYS A 380 3.67 5.93 17.57
C LYS A 380 3.84 7.38 17.13
N LYS A 381 4.01 8.26 18.11
CA LYS A 381 4.39 9.65 17.87
C LYS A 381 5.90 9.81 17.93
N TYR A 382 6.48 10.35 16.86
CA TYR A 382 7.93 10.57 16.78
C TYR A 382 8.46 11.44 17.94
N SER A 383 9.57 11.01 18.53
CA SER A 383 10.37 11.75 19.50
C SER A 383 11.85 11.45 19.24
N GLU A 384 12.71 12.47 19.36
CA GLU A 384 14.17 12.33 19.20
C GLU A 384 14.87 11.58 20.33
#